data_AF-A0A5T1YNT9-F1
#
_entry.id   AF-A0A5T1YNT9-F1
#
_cell.length_a   1.000
_cell.length_b   1.000
_cell.length_c   1.000
_cell.angle_alpha   90.00
_cell.angle_beta   90.00
_cell.angle_gamma   90.00
#
_symmetry.space_group_name_H-M   'P 1'
#
loop_
_entity.id
_entity.type
_entity.pdbx_description
1 polymer ?
#
loop_
_entity_poly.entity_id
_entity_poly.type
_entity_poly.pdbx_seq_one_letter_code
_entity_poly.pdbx_strand_id
1 'polypeptide(L)'
;PEDFKIHKSTLDEIERKAENNSYTSDIKKYLGIDKYYTNIDMAETIKQYYNLFSNALGQSFPNDKTSFSEADINSMPKGISELSSDKTIGIMPKNYDKLTITNYYNTQERYNEAEQLGMFGHINIGLQPLNFTPQSMQTQNLDKDTAIDTFNPDMSVYPQNEDGSYSKEALFMSFLKSTGVLPREGSATLNPIAKSYAEAMAKESFDGSLTSLDDIMTGKVDFASLLKGYAQEGWLDADIYAMEKGVAWQNTSIGYGGAWFDREFNQVKANGWKASNQSIDSYVNSIMDRLNNLIGQTRV
;
A
#
# COMPACT_ATOMS: atom_id res chain seq x y z
N PRO A 1 20.10 -10.88 4.37
CA PRO A 1 21.01 -9.71 4.44
C PRO A 1 22.40 -10.18 4.87
N GLU A 2 23.47 -9.67 4.28
CA GLU A 2 24.84 -10.00 4.73
C GLU A 2 25.20 -9.26 6.03
N ASP A 3 24.63 -8.06 6.21
CA ASP A 3 24.95 -7.14 7.30
C ASP A 3 24.45 -7.59 8.69
N PHE A 4 23.42 -8.44 8.76
CA PHE A 4 22.81 -8.87 10.02
C PHE A 4 22.01 -10.17 9.87
N LYS A 5 21.73 -10.81 11.00
CA LYS A 5 20.92 -12.04 11.07
C LYS A 5 19.47 -11.71 11.38
N ILE A 6 18.55 -12.57 10.99
CA ILE A 6 17.14 -12.46 11.37
C ILE A 6 16.87 -13.40 12.53
N HIS A 7 16.25 -12.90 13.59
CA HIS A 7 15.88 -13.74 14.72
C HIS A 7 14.81 -14.76 14.32
N LYS A 8 14.86 -15.97 14.91
CA LYS A 8 13.93 -17.06 14.55
C LYS A 8 12.46 -16.67 14.74
N SER A 9 12.14 -15.94 15.81
CA SER A 9 10.75 -15.50 16.08
C SER A 9 10.16 -14.66 14.93
N THR A 10 10.99 -13.87 14.25
CA THR A 10 10.57 -13.10 13.07
C THR A 10 10.24 -14.02 11.90
N LEU A 11 11.03 -15.08 11.68
CA LEU A 11 10.75 -16.07 10.63
C LEU A 11 9.46 -16.83 10.92
N ASP A 12 9.25 -17.24 12.17
CA ASP A 12 8.05 -17.92 12.63
C ASP A 12 6.81 -17.03 12.45
N GLU A 13 6.95 -15.72 12.70
CA GLU A 13 5.88 -14.74 12.51
C GLU A 13 5.55 -14.49 11.03
N ILE A 14 6.54 -14.56 10.13
CA ILE A 14 6.29 -14.52 8.67
C ILE A 14 5.46 -15.74 8.27
N GLU A 15 5.82 -16.94 8.73
CA GLU A 15 5.05 -18.16 8.46
C GLU A 15 3.64 -18.07 9.03
N ARG A 16 3.49 -17.62 10.28
CA ARG A 16 2.18 -17.40 10.91
C ARG A 16 1.34 -16.42 10.10
N LYS A 17 1.90 -15.28 9.71
CA LYS A 17 1.18 -14.26 8.95
C LYS A 17 0.78 -14.78 7.57
N ALA A 18 1.64 -15.55 6.91
CA ALA A 18 1.38 -16.16 5.61
C ALA A 18 0.27 -17.22 5.67
N GLU A 19 0.25 -18.08 6.69
CA GLU A 19 -0.68 -19.21 6.78
C GLU A 19 -1.98 -18.90 7.52
N ASN A 20 -1.97 -17.97 8.47
CA ASN A 20 -3.03 -17.83 9.47
C ASN A 20 -3.62 -16.43 9.58
N ASN A 21 -3.41 -15.55 8.58
CA ASN A 21 -4.24 -14.35 8.47
C ASN A 21 -5.69 -14.72 8.13
N SER A 22 -6.64 -13.81 8.35
CA SER A 22 -8.07 -14.05 8.18
C SER A 22 -8.40 -14.53 6.76
N TYR A 23 -7.90 -13.82 5.74
CA TYR A 23 -8.11 -14.18 4.33
C TYR A 23 -7.62 -15.60 4.00
N THR A 24 -6.38 -15.91 4.39
CA THR A 24 -5.77 -17.21 4.07
C THR A 24 -6.45 -18.34 4.83
N SER A 25 -6.82 -18.10 6.08
CA SER A 25 -7.56 -19.07 6.90
C SER A 25 -8.92 -19.41 6.28
N ASP A 26 -9.65 -18.39 5.81
CA ASP A 26 -10.94 -18.57 5.15
C ASP A 26 -10.81 -19.32 3.82
N ILE A 27 -9.82 -18.98 3.00
CA ILE A 27 -9.55 -19.69 1.74
C ILE A 27 -9.16 -21.15 2.00
N LYS A 28 -8.28 -21.42 2.99
CA LYS A 28 -7.92 -22.78 3.36
C LYS A 28 -9.14 -23.61 3.75
N LYS A 29 -10.03 -23.04 4.58
CA LYS A 29 -11.28 -23.68 5.00
C LYS A 29 -12.22 -23.91 3.81
N TYR A 30 -12.38 -22.93 2.93
CA TYR A 30 -13.23 -23.02 1.74
C TYR A 30 -12.75 -24.12 0.78
N LEU A 31 -11.43 -24.22 0.59
CA LEU A 31 -10.81 -25.20 -0.31
C LEU A 31 -10.58 -26.58 0.34
N GLY A 32 -10.80 -26.72 1.64
CA GLY A 32 -10.57 -27.96 2.37
C GLY A 32 -9.10 -28.37 2.43
N ILE A 33 -8.19 -27.41 2.55
CA ILE A 33 -6.73 -27.64 2.62
C ILE A 33 -6.16 -27.18 3.98
N ASP A 34 -5.14 -27.87 4.47
CA ASP A 34 -4.52 -27.54 5.76
C ASP A 34 -3.44 -26.45 5.67
N LYS A 35 -2.73 -26.41 4.54
CA LYS A 35 -1.66 -25.44 4.25
C LYS A 35 -1.93 -24.71 2.95
N TYR A 36 -1.71 -23.40 2.97
CA TYR A 36 -1.87 -22.54 1.80
C TYR A 36 -0.61 -22.55 0.94
N TYR A 37 0.56 -22.58 1.57
CA TYR A 37 1.85 -22.77 0.94
C TYR A 37 2.42 -24.16 1.27
N THR A 38 2.91 -24.88 0.26
CA THR A 38 3.64 -26.15 0.48
C THR A 38 5.10 -25.89 0.86
N ASN A 39 5.64 -24.75 0.47
CA ASN A 39 6.99 -24.31 0.80
C ASN A 39 7.07 -22.78 0.79
N ILE A 40 7.83 -22.22 1.73
CA ILE A 40 8.23 -20.81 1.77
C ILE A 40 9.75 -20.77 1.90
N ASP A 41 10.42 -20.24 0.88
CA ASP A 41 11.82 -19.88 0.93
C ASP A 41 11.96 -18.55 1.68
N MET A 42 12.26 -18.64 2.97
CA MET A 42 12.45 -17.47 3.84
C MET A 42 13.62 -16.60 3.39
N ALA A 43 14.69 -17.21 2.85
CA ALA A 43 15.86 -16.45 2.43
C ALA A 43 15.53 -15.59 1.20
N GLU A 44 14.87 -16.17 0.20
CA GLU A 44 14.44 -15.45 -0.99
C GLU A 44 13.37 -14.40 -0.66
N THR A 45 12.42 -14.72 0.24
CA THR A 45 11.42 -13.75 0.73
C THR A 45 12.13 -12.54 1.34
N ILE A 46 13.03 -12.75 2.30
CA ILE A 46 13.73 -11.68 3.01
C ILE A 46 14.64 -10.88 2.06
N LYS A 47 15.31 -11.55 1.13
CA LYS A 47 16.16 -10.90 0.12
C LYS A 47 15.36 -9.91 -0.72
N GLN A 48 14.19 -10.30 -1.22
CA GLN A 48 13.31 -9.44 -1.99
C GLN A 48 12.87 -8.19 -1.21
N TYR A 49 12.47 -8.33 0.05
CA TYR A 49 12.16 -7.16 0.90
C TYR A 49 13.38 -6.31 1.21
N TYR A 50 14.55 -6.94 1.42
CA TYR A 50 15.78 -6.24 1.73
C TYR A 50 16.28 -5.41 0.54
N ASN A 51 16.11 -5.91 -0.69
CA ASN A 51 16.40 -5.17 -1.91
C ASN A 51 15.53 -3.90 -2.00
N LEU A 52 14.23 -4.03 -1.75
CA LEU A 52 13.30 -2.90 -1.75
C LEU A 52 13.64 -1.88 -0.64
N PHE A 53 13.89 -2.37 0.58
CA PHE A 53 14.33 -1.55 1.72
C PHE A 53 15.62 -0.79 1.41
N SER A 54 16.62 -1.46 0.83
CA SER A 54 17.90 -0.85 0.50
C SER A 54 17.76 0.23 -0.58
N ASN A 55 16.91 0.00 -1.58
CA ASN A 55 16.60 1.01 -2.59
C ASN A 55 15.94 2.25 -1.96
N ALA A 56 14.93 2.03 -1.10
CA ALA A 56 14.25 3.13 -0.41
C ALA A 56 15.16 3.90 0.56
N LEU A 57 16.02 3.19 1.30
CA LEU A 57 16.97 3.79 2.24
C LEU A 57 18.07 4.57 1.52
N GLY A 58 18.52 4.06 0.37
CA GLY A 58 19.58 4.67 -0.46
C GLY A 58 19.24 6.06 -1.00
N GLN A 59 17.97 6.47 -0.96
CA GLN A 59 17.56 7.84 -1.29
C GLN A 59 17.98 8.86 -0.24
N SER A 60 17.94 8.46 1.03
CA SER A 60 18.17 9.36 2.17
C SER A 60 19.58 9.21 2.73
N PHE A 61 20.21 8.04 2.54
CA PHE A 61 21.48 7.71 3.20
C PHE A 61 22.43 6.90 2.31
N PRO A 62 23.75 6.98 2.58
CA PRO A 62 24.71 6.02 2.07
C PRO A 62 24.38 4.57 2.48
N ASN A 63 24.61 3.62 1.57
CA ASN A 63 24.26 2.21 1.78
C ASN A 63 25.02 1.53 2.93
N ASP A 64 26.20 2.07 3.28
CA ASP A 64 27.08 1.60 4.36
C ASP A 64 26.71 2.17 5.74
N LYS A 65 25.73 3.07 5.83
CA LYS A 65 25.22 3.56 7.12
C LYS A 65 24.51 2.43 7.86
N THR A 66 24.97 2.13 9.08
CA THR A 66 24.46 1.03 9.92
C THR A 66 23.73 1.50 11.19
N SER A 67 23.84 2.79 11.53
CA SER A 67 23.22 3.40 12.71
C SER A 67 22.50 4.71 12.36
N PHE A 68 21.30 4.88 12.91
CA PHE A 68 20.34 5.92 12.57
C PHE A 68 19.83 6.63 13.82
N SER A 69 20.04 7.95 13.86
CA SER A 69 19.48 8.83 14.88
C SER A 69 17.99 9.10 14.65
N GLU A 70 17.31 9.71 15.62
CA GLU A 70 15.94 10.20 15.41
C GLU A 70 15.85 11.23 14.26
N ALA A 71 16.88 12.06 14.09
CA ALA A 71 16.94 13.01 12.98
C ALA A 71 17.02 12.28 11.63
N ASP A 72 17.78 11.19 11.55
CA ASP A 72 17.81 10.33 10.36
C ASP A 72 16.43 9.70 10.10
N ILE A 73 15.78 9.17 11.13
CA ILE A 73 14.43 8.58 11.01
C ILE A 73 13.41 9.60 10.49
N ASN A 74 13.50 10.85 10.96
CA ASN A 74 12.59 11.91 10.55
C ASN A 74 12.75 12.27 9.07
N SER A 75 13.95 12.13 8.49
CA SER A 75 14.20 12.41 7.07
C SER A 75 13.88 11.25 6.11
N MET A 76 13.56 10.06 6.63
CA MET A 76 13.17 8.91 5.82
C MET A 76 11.82 9.11 5.12
N PRO A 77 11.62 8.48 3.94
CA PRO A 77 10.33 8.48 3.27
C PRO A 77 9.25 7.86 4.16
N LYS A 78 8.05 8.46 4.11
CA LYS A 78 6.82 8.00 4.77
C LYS A 78 6.04 7.00 3.90
N GLY A 79 6.42 6.89 2.63
CA GLY A 79 5.92 5.88 1.72
C GLY A 79 6.60 5.95 0.37
N ILE A 80 6.25 5.00 -0.49
CA ILE A 80 6.71 4.90 -1.87
C ILE A 80 5.55 4.54 -2.80
N SER A 81 5.72 4.84 -4.09
CA SER A 81 4.91 4.23 -5.14
C SER A 81 5.72 3.17 -5.86
N GLU A 82 5.15 1.98 -5.98
CA GLU A 82 5.72 0.85 -6.72
C GLU A 82 4.94 0.61 -8.02
N LEU A 83 5.66 0.60 -9.15
CA LEU A 83 5.14 0.11 -10.41
C LEU A 83 5.39 -1.39 -10.48
N SER A 84 4.30 -2.17 -10.61
CA SER A 84 4.37 -3.59 -10.93
C SER A 84 3.87 -3.85 -12.34
N SER A 85 4.59 -4.70 -13.07
CA SER A 85 4.07 -5.32 -14.28
C SER A 85 3.04 -6.42 -13.97
N ASP A 86 2.93 -6.82 -12.70
CA ASP A 86 1.97 -7.81 -12.22
C ASP A 86 0.61 -7.14 -11.97
N LYS A 87 -0.34 -7.39 -12.87
CA LYS A 87 -1.71 -6.89 -12.78
C LYS A 87 -2.61 -7.78 -11.93
N THR A 88 -2.08 -8.85 -11.32
CA THR A 88 -2.89 -9.71 -10.46
C THR A 88 -3.11 -9.01 -9.12
N ILE A 89 -4.34 -8.52 -8.91
CA ILE A 89 -4.73 -7.81 -7.69
C ILE A 89 -4.64 -8.77 -6.51
N GLY A 90 -3.54 -8.75 -5.75
CA GLY A 90 -3.41 -9.39 -4.42
C GLY A 90 -3.67 -10.91 -4.35
N ILE A 91 -4.01 -11.55 -5.47
CA ILE A 91 -4.38 -12.97 -5.58
C ILE A 91 -3.12 -13.83 -5.73
N MET A 92 -2.13 -13.32 -6.45
CA MET A 92 -0.79 -13.91 -6.52
C MET A 92 0.22 -13.06 -5.73
N PRO A 93 1.24 -13.71 -5.13
CA PRO A 93 2.37 -13.01 -4.55
C PRO A 93 3.04 -12.07 -5.55
N LYS A 94 3.18 -10.79 -5.21
CA LYS A 94 3.97 -9.82 -6.00
C LYS A 94 5.43 -10.26 -6.10
N ASN A 95 6.12 -9.88 -7.16
CA ASN A 95 7.57 -10.04 -7.30
C ASN A 95 8.29 -8.71 -7.07
N TYR A 96 9.00 -8.61 -5.95
CA TYR A 96 9.67 -7.35 -5.60
C TYR A 96 10.95 -7.11 -6.41
N ASP A 97 11.57 -8.15 -6.95
CA ASP A 97 12.72 -7.98 -7.85
C ASP A 97 12.32 -7.39 -9.22
N LYS A 98 11.02 -7.41 -9.55
CA LYS A 98 10.46 -6.79 -10.77
C LYS A 98 9.79 -5.44 -10.51
N LEU A 99 9.82 -4.94 -9.27
CA LEU A 99 9.23 -3.64 -8.95
C LEU A 99 10.20 -2.50 -9.22
N THR A 100 9.63 -1.40 -9.70
CA THR A 100 10.33 -0.13 -9.81
C THR A 100 9.67 0.86 -8.86
N ILE A 101 10.47 1.49 -7.99
CA ILE A 101 9.98 2.63 -7.21
C ILE A 101 9.91 3.84 -8.14
N THR A 102 8.73 4.43 -8.29
CA THR A 102 8.52 5.60 -9.15
C THR A 102 8.47 6.90 -8.39
N ASN A 103 8.12 6.84 -7.09
CA ASN A 103 7.95 8.03 -6.26
C ASN A 103 8.39 7.77 -4.81
N TYR A 104 8.95 8.81 -4.17
CA TYR A 104 9.22 8.87 -2.74
C TYR A 104 8.42 9.98 -2.06
N TYR A 105 7.76 9.63 -0.95
CA TYR A 105 6.95 10.58 -0.17
C TYR A 105 7.67 10.95 1.13
N ASN A 106 8.49 12.00 1.08
CA ASN A 106 9.35 12.38 2.22
C ASN A 106 8.61 13.03 3.40
N THR A 107 7.35 13.43 3.21
CA THR A 107 6.51 13.98 4.28
C THR A 107 5.17 13.24 4.34
N GLN A 108 4.53 13.27 5.52
CA GLN A 108 3.25 12.62 5.72
C GLN A 108 2.15 13.28 4.88
N GLU A 109 2.22 14.61 4.70
CA GLU A 109 1.27 15.35 3.88
C GLU A 109 1.30 14.89 2.42
N ARG A 110 2.49 14.67 1.85
CA ARG A 110 2.63 14.17 0.47
C ARG A 110 2.14 12.73 0.32
N TYR A 111 2.41 11.88 1.31
CA TYR A 111 1.88 10.52 1.33
C TYR A 111 0.35 10.52 1.37
N ASN A 112 -0.24 11.31 2.27
CA ASN A 112 -1.70 11.43 2.40
C ASN A 112 -2.34 12.03 1.14
N GLU A 113 -1.66 12.96 0.47
CA GLU A 113 -2.11 13.52 -0.80
C GLU A 113 -2.12 12.47 -1.91
N ALA A 114 -1.09 11.62 -1.97
CA ALA A 114 -1.06 10.48 -2.88
C ALA A 114 -2.22 9.52 -2.60
N GLU A 115 -2.42 9.12 -1.34
CA GLU A 115 -3.54 8.26 -0.95
C GLU A 115 -4.90 8.82 -1.39
N GLN A 116 -5.13 10.11 -1.16
CA GLN A 116 -6.36 10.79 -1.59
C GLN A 116 -6.52 10.84 -3.11
N LEU A 117 -5.44 11.10 -3.86
CA LEU A 117 -5.47 11.08 -5.32
C LEU A 117 -5.73 9.68 -5.87
N GLY A 118 -5.24 8.63 -5.19
CA GLY A 118 -5.54 7.25 -5.57
C GLY A 118 -7.04 6.95 -5.45
N MET A 119 -7.66 7.43 -4.37
CA MET A 119 -9.08 7.23 -4.10
C MET A 119 -9.99 8.09 -4.99
N PHE A 120 -9.79 9.42 -5.04
CA PHE A 120 -10.68 10.32 -5.79
C PHE A 120 -10.29 10.46 -7.25
N GLY A 121 -9.00 10.44 -7.57
CA GLY A 121 -8.58 10.38 -8.96
C GLY A 121 -8.83 9.00 -9.56
N HIS A 122 -9.20 8.00 -8.74
CA HIS A 122 -9.34 6.59 -9.13
C HIS A 122 -8.08 6.08 -9.87
N ILE A 123 -6.92 6.51 -9.36
CA ILE A 123 -5.58 6.22 -9.91
C ILE A 123 -4.98 5.06 -9.12
N ASN A 124 -4.48 4.04 -9.81
CA ASN A 124 -3.60 3.07 -9.16
C ASN A 124 -2.21 3.68 -8.96
N ILE A 125 -1.98 4.20 -7.76
CA ILE A 125 -0.71 4.83 -7.37
C ILE A 125 0.34 3.80 -6.96
N GLY A 126 -0.04 2.54 -6.71
CA GLY A 126 0.89 1.54 -6.17
C GLY A 126 1.46 1.96 -4.81
N LEU A 127 0.65 2.63 -3.98
CA LEU A 127 1.11 3.25 -2.74
C LEU A 127 1.44 2.21 -1.69
N GLN A 128 2.65 2.29 -1.12
CA GLN A 128 3.11 1.46 -0.01
C GLN A 128 3.54 2.36 1.16
N PRO A 129 2.87 2.27 2.33
CA PRO A 129 3.29 3.01 3.52
C PRO A 129 4.64 2.49 4.04
N LEU A 130 5.46 3.41 4.53
CA LEU A 130 6.70 3.12 5.24
C LEU A 130 6.65 3.78 6.62
N ASN A 131 6.89 2.98 7.66
CA ASN A 131 6.88 3.46 9.03
C ASN A 131 8.18 3.10 9.73
N PHE A 132 9.02 4.09 9.98
CA PHE A 132 10.30 3.96 10.69
C PHE A 132 10.26 4.63 12.07
N THR A 133 9.08 4.98 12.59
CA THR A 133 8.98 5.67 13.88
C THR A 133 9.55 4.82 15.02
N PRO A 134 10.11 5.43 16.07
CA PRO A 134 10.51 4.74 17.30
C PRO A 134 9.44 3.77 17.81
N GLN A 135 8.18 4.21 17.81
CA GLN A 135 7.03 3.39 18.22
C GLN A 135 6.94 2.09 17.41
N SER A 136 7.09 2.15 16.08
CA SER A 136 7.06 0.95 15.23
C SER A 136 8.20 -0.01 15.56
N MET A 137 9.38 0.51 15.91
CA MET A 137 10.57 -0.27 16.26
C MET A 137 10.59 -0.79 17.69
N GLN A 138 9.77 -0.27 18.60
CA GLN A 138 9.81 -0.63 20.01
C GLN A 138 8.61 -1.47 20.46
N THR A 139 7.52 -1.48 19.69
CA THR A 139 6.26 -2.06 20.16
C THR A 139 5.79 -3.23 19.33
N GLN A 140 5.00 -4.09 19.97
CA GLN A 140 4.21 -5.13 19.35
C GLN A 140 2.73 -4.81 19.52
N ASN A 141 1.92 -5.26 18.56
CA ASN A 141 0.49 -5.27 18.72
C ASN A 141 0.10 -6.43 19.67
N LEU A 142 -0.46 -6.10 20.83
CA LEU A 142 -0.87 -7.10 21.82
C LEU A 142 -2.34 -7.49 21.69
N ASP A 143 -3.10 -6.76 20.87
CA ASP A 143 -4.49 -7.08 20.57
C ASP A 143 -4.56 -8.27 19.63
N LYS A 144 -5.18 -9.37 20.08
CA LYS A 144 -5.18 -10.64 19.34
C LYS A 144 -5.94 -10.55 18.02
N ASP A 145 -7.05 -9.81 18.00
CA ASP A 145 -7.91 -9.68 16.84
C ASP A 145 -7.22 -8.85 15.75
N THR A 146 -6.48 -7.82 16.11
CA THR A 146 -5.68 -7.05 15.16
C THR A 146 -4.40 -7.79 14.76
N ALA A 147 -3.74 -8.46 15.71
CA ALA A 147 -2.49 -9.18 15.47
C ALA A 147 -2.62 -10.33 14.47
N ILE A 148 -3.80 -10.95 14.33
CA ILE A 148 -4.03 -12.00 13.35
C ILE A 148 -3.74 -11.49 11.92
N ASP A 149 -4.14 -10.26 11.64
CA ASP A 149 -4.10 -9.63 10.31
C ASP A 149 -2.94 -8.65 10.12
N THR A 150 -2.10 -8.44 11.12
CA THR A 150 -0.87 -7.65 10.99
C THR A 150 0.37 -8.54 11.14
N PHE A 151 1.45 -8.21 10.43
CA PHE A 151 2.76 -8.78 10.76
C PHE A 151 3.26 -8.16 12.06
N ASN A 152 3.52 -8.98 13.08
CA ASN A 152 3.76 -8.50 14.43
C ASN A 152 4.99 -9.18 15.08
N PRO A 153 6.20 -8.93 14.55
CA PRO A 153 7.42 -9.57 15.04
C PRO A 153 7.75 -9.10 16.46
N ASP A 154 8.52 -9.91 17.19
CA ASP A 154 9.11 -9.51 18.47
C ASP A 154 10.16 -8.43 18.25
N MET A 155 9.84 -7.21 18.67
CA MET A 155 10.75 -6.07 18.56
C MET A 155 11.76 -6.02 19.71
N SER A 156 11.56 -6.77 20.80
CA SER A 156 12.46 -6.75 21.95
C SER A 156 13.84 -7.34 21.63
N VAL A 157 13.93 -8.19 20.61
CA VAL A 157 15.19 -8.76 20.12
C VAL A 157 15.96 -7.81 19.19
N TYR A 158 15.40 -6.63 18.89
CA TYR A 158 15.98 -5.58 18.07
C TYR A 158 16.08 -4.25 18.84
N PRO A 159 16.80 -4.21 19.98
CA PRO A 159 16.79 -3.06 20.87
C PRO A 159 17.43 -1.81 20.25
N GLN A 160 17.03 -0.66 20.78
CA GLN A 160 17.74 0.61 20.56
C GLN A 160 19.18 0.51 21.11
N ASN A 161 20.13 1.13 20.42
CA ASN A 161 21.52 1.22 20.88
C ASN A 161 21.61 2.08 22.15
N GLU A 162 22.69 1.92 22.92
CA GLU A 162 22.92 2.67 24.17
C GLU A 162 22.95 4.19 23.97
N ASP A 163 23.37 4.65 22.78
CA ASP A 163 23.42 6.07 22.40
C ASP A 163 22.07 6.63 21.90
N GLY A 164 21.01 5.81 21.94
CA GLY A 164 19.68 6.17 21.46
C GLY A 164 19.49 6.03 19.94
N SER A 165 20.50 5.57 19.20
CA SER A 165 20.35 5.29 17.77
C SER A 165 19.70 3.92 17.52
N TYR A 166 19.22 3.70 16.30
CA TYR A 166 18.66 2.43 15.84
C TYR A 166 19.58 1.78 14.82
N SER A 167 19.69 0.46 14.88
CA SER A 167 20.46 -0.31 13.90
C SER A 167 19.70 -0.43 12.57
N LYS A 168 20.44 -0.64 11.48
CA LYS A 168 19.86 -0.98 10.16
C LYS A 168 18.93 -2.20 10.22
N GLU A 169 19.22 -3.14 11.11
CA GLU A 169 18.38 -4.31 11.38
C GLU A 169 17.02 -3.92 11.99
N ALA A 170 16.99 -3.06 13.01
CA ALA A 170 15.75 -2.56 13.60
C ALA A 170 14.90 -1.78 12.58
N LEU A 171 15.55 -0.95 11.75
CA LEU A 171 14.87 -0.25 10.64
C LEU A 171 14.26 -1.23 9.64
N PHE A 172 15.00 -2.28 9.26
CA PHE A 172 14.50 -3.29 8.34
C PHE A 172 13.31 -4.05 8.93
N MET A 173 13.31 -4.34 10.24
CA MET A 173 12.14 -4.95 10.88
C MET A 173 10.93 -4.01 10.88
N SER A 174 11.14 -2.72 11.12
CA SER A 174 10.08 -1.71 11.00
C SER A 174 9.54 -1.62 9.57
N PHE A 175 10.42 -1.72 8.57
CA PHE A 175 10.05 -1.79 7.17
C PHE A 175 9.15 -3.01 6.88
N LEU A 176 9.54 -4.20 7.34
CA LEU A 176 8.72 -5.41 7.20
C LEU A 176 7.35 -5.28 7.88
N LYS A 177 7.28 -4.64 9.07
CA LYS A 177 6.00 -4.31 9.73
C LYS A 177 5.14 -3.39 8.87
N SER A 178 5.70 -2.31 8.36
CA SER A 178 4.94 -1.34 7.55
C SER A 178 4.46 -1.91 6.21
N THR A 179 5.19 -2.88 5.65
CA THR A 179 4.85 -3.57 4.40
C THR A 179 3.97 -4.81 4.60
N GLY A 180 3.72 -5.21 5.85
CA GLY A 180 2.87 -6.34 6.21
C GLY A 180 3.39 -7.68 5.69
N VAL A 181 4.71 -7.88 5.69
CA VAL A 181 5.45 -8.98 5.05
C VAL A 181 4.65 -10.27 4.74
N LEU A 182 4.71 -10.72 3.50
CA LEU A 182 4.14 -11.97 3.00
C LEU A 182 5.11 -12.59 2.00
N PRO A 183 5.03 -13.91 1.76
CA PRO A 183 5.80 -14.53 0.69
C PRO A 183 5.57 -13.83 -0.65
N ARG A 184 6.62 -13.74 -1.45
CA ARG A 184 6.67 -13.07 -2.76
C ARG A 184 6.81 -14.07 -3.91
N GLU A 185 6.55 -13.65 -5.16
CA GLU A 185 6.70 -14.50 -6.34
C GLU A 185 8.13 -15.09 -6.35
N GLY A 186 8.25 -16.38 -6.66
CA GLY A 186 9.54 -17.07 -6.67
C GLY A 186 10.07 -17.49 -5.28
N SER A 187 9.51 -16.96 -4.20
CA SER A 187 9.92 -17.31 -2.82
C SER A 187 8.95 -18.28 -2.11
N ALA A 188 7.82 -18.64 -2.73
CA ALA A 188 6.92 -19.63 -2.16
C ALA A 188 6.19 -20.43 -3.23
N THR A 189 5.78 -21.65 -2.85
CA THR A 189 4.94 -22.52 -3.67
C THR A 189 3.58 -22.65 -3.03
N LEU A 190 2.55 -22.18 -3.73
CA LEU A 190 1.16 -22.38 -3.33
C LEU A 190 0.80 -23.88 -3.36
N ASN A 191 -0.08 -24.29 -2.44
CA ASN A 191 -0.80 -25.54 -2.54
C ASN A 191 -1.45 -25.65 -3.93
N PRO A 192 -1.37 -26.80 -4.63
CA PRO A 192 -1.93 -26.93 -5.98
C PRO A 192 -3.40 -26.54 -6.10
N ILE A 193 -4.22 -26.81 -5.07
CA ILE A 193 -5.63 -26.44 -5.03
C ILE A 193 -5.77 -24.92 -4.87
N ALA A 194 -5.03 -24.31 -3.95
CA ALA A 194 -5.00 -22.86 -3.75
C ALA A 194 -4.50 -22.13 -5.02
N LYS A 195 -3.47 -22.66 -5.67
CA LYS A 195 -2.95 -22.12 -6.94
C LYS A 195 -4.02 -22.13 -8.02
N SER A 196 -4.71 -23.26 -8.22
CA SER A 196 -5.76 -23.37 -9.23
C SER A 196 -6.91 -22.39 -8.96
N TYR A 197 -7.29 -22.24 -7.68
CA TYR A 197 -8.26 -21.26 -7.25
C TYR A 197 -7.81 -19.82 -7.52
N ALA A 198 -6.59 -19.46 -7.14
CA ALA A 198 -6.01 -18.13 -7.38
C ALA A 198 -5.94 -17.80 -8.88
N GLU A 199 -5.53 -18.74 -9.72
CA GLU A 199 -5.51 -18.56 -11.18
C GLU A 199 -6.91 -18.37 -11.79
N ALA A 200 -7.93 -19.06 -11.25
CA ALA A 200 -9.31 -18.86 -11.66
C ALA A 200 -9.81 -17.47 -11.23
N MET A 201 -9.57 -17.09 -9.99
CA MET A 201 -9.94 -15.76 -9.47
C MET A 201 -9.26 -14.64 -10.25
N ALA A 202 -7.98 -14.78 -10.59
CA ALA A 202 -7.24 -13.79 -11.37
C ALA A 202 -7.81 -13.59 -12.79
N LYS A 203 -8.36 -14.66 -13.41
CA LYS A 203 -9.03 -14.56 -14.73
C LYS A 203 -10.36 -13.83 -14.68
N GLU A 204 -11.08 -13.96 -13.56
CA GLU A 204 -12.36 -13.29 -13.32
C GLU A 204 -12.19 -11.90 -12.69
N SER A 205 -10.97 -11.55 -12.27
CA SER A 205 -10.71 -10.26 -11.63
C SER A 205 -10.66 -9.14 -12.66
N PHE A 206 -11.43 -8.08 -12.40
CA PHE A 206 -11.36 -6.85 -13.15
C PHE A 206 -10.34 -5.90 -12.49
N ASP A 207 -9.54 -5.21 -13.29
CA ASP A 207 -8.75 -4.08 -12.80
C ASP A 207 -9.71 -2.92 -12.51
N GLY A 208 -10.10 -2.76 -11.24
CA GLY A 208 -11.01 -1.71 -10.80
C GLY A 208 -10.38 -0.31 -10.81
N SER A 209 -9.08 -0.19 -11.09
CA SER A 209 -8.42 1.10 -11.26
C SER A 209 -8.58 1.61 -12.69
N LEU A 210 -8.83 2.92 -12.84
CA LEU A 210 -9.08 3.50 -14.16
C LEU A 210 -7.80 3.60 -14.99
N THR A 211 -6.66 3.80 -14.31
CA THR A 211 -5.33 3.88 -14.92
C THR A 211 -4.24 3.81 -13.85
N SER A 212 -3.04 3.34 -14.21
CA SER A 212 -1.87 3.42 -13.32
C SER A 212 -1.27 4.84 -13.32
N LEU A 213 -0.65 5.23 -12.21
CA LEU A 213 0.09 6.50 -12.11
C LEU A 213 1.19 6.59 -13.19
N ASP A 214 1.88 5.49 -13.49
CA ASP A 214 2.89 5.44 -14.56
C ASP A 214 2.29 5.74 -15.93
N ASP A 215 1.14 5.16 -16.27
CA ASP A 215 0.51 5.40 -17.57
C ASP A 215 0.09 6.87 -17.74
N ILE A 216 -0.31 7.54 -16.66
CA ILE A 216 -0.55 8.99 -16.66
C ILE A 216 0.77 9.75 -16.85
N MET A 217 1.79 9.43 -16.04
CA MET A 217 3.09 10.12 -16.06
C MET A 217 3.85 9.99 -17.37
N THR A 218 3.62 8.90 -18.10
CA THR A 218 4.24 8.61 -19.40
C THR A 218 3.39 9.07 -20.58
N GLY A 219 2.21 9.64 -20.33
CA GLY A 219 1.30 10.13 -21.37
C GLY A 219 0.66 9.04 -22.22
N LYS A 220 0.68 7.78 -21.76
CA LYS A 220 -0.05 6.68 -22.44
C LYS A 220 -1.56 6.85 -22.34
N VAL A 221 -2.03 7.57 -21.31
CA VAL A 221 -3.44 7.88 -21.08
C VAL A 221 -3.61 9.39 -20.95
N ASP A 222 -4.56 9.95 -21.70
CA ASP A 222 -5.08 11.30 -21.46
C ASP A 222 -6.04 11.26 -20.26
N PHE A 223 -5.44 11.35 -19.07
CA PHE A 223 -6.16 11.17 -17.82
C PHE A 223 -7.24 12.23 -17.59
N ALA A 224 -7.02 13.47 -18.01
CA ALA A 224 -8.01 14.53 -17.87
C ALA A 224 -9.28 14.22 -18.69
N SER A 225 -9.11 13.80 -19.95
CA SER A 225 -10.23 13.39 -20.80
C SER A 225 -10.94 12.14 -20.27
N LEU A 226 -10.17 11.16 -19.78
CA LEU A 226 -10.71 9.94 -19.18
C LEU A 226 -11.58 10.26 -17.95
N LEU A 227 -11.04 11.03 -17.01
CA LEU A 227 -11.74 11.43 -15.78
C LEU A 227 -13.00 12.25 -16.10
N LYS A 228 -12.92 13.14 -17.09
CA LYS A 228 -14.08 13.90 -17.59
C LYS A 228 -15.17 13.02 -18.16
N GLY A 229 -14.81 11.97 -18.92
CA GLY A 229 -15.77 11.00 -19.45
C GLY A 229 -16.55 10.30 -18.34
N TYR A 230 -15.86 9.80 -17.31
CA TYR A 230 -16.51 9.16 -16.17
C TYR A 230 -17.41 10.11 -15.37
N ALA A 231 -16.97 11.35 -15.18
CA ALA A 231 -17.78 12.38 -14.56
C ALA A 231 -19.07 12.68 -15.34
N GLN A 232 -19.00 12.74 -16.68
CA GLN A 232 -20.17 12.97 -17.54
C GLN A 232 -21.18 11.81 -17.52
N GLU A 233 -20.69 10.59 -17.37
CA GLU A 233 -21.51 9.39 -17.18
C GLU A 233 -22.10 9.26 -15.76
N GLY A 234 -21.68 10.13 -14.84
CA GLY A 234 -22.17 10.18 -13.45
C GLY A 234 -21.46 9.22 -12.50
N TRP A 235 -20.37 8.55 -12.92
CA TRP A 235 -19.59 7.67 -12.04
C TRP A 235 -18.96 8.42 -10.87
N LEU A 236 -18.60 9.69 -11.08
CA LEU A 236 -17.91 10.54 -10.10
C LEU A 236 -18.85 11.51 -9.40
N ASP A 237 -20.16 11.32 -9.51
CA ASP A 237 -21.17 12.23 -8.98
C ASP A 237 -21.06 12.43 -7.46
N ALA A 238 -20.74 11.37 -6.72
CA ALA A 238 -20.55 11.46 -5.26
C ALA A 238 -19.30 12.28 -4.92
N ASP A 239 -18.19 12.05 -5.63
CA ASP A 239 -16.93 12.75 -5.42
C ASP A 239 -17.06 14.25 -5.76
N ILE A 240 -17.76 14.56 -6.85
CA ILE A 240 -18.04 15.94 -7.27
C ILE A 240 -18.94 16.63 -6.25
N TYR A 241 -20.00 15.97 -5.77
CA TYR A 241 -20.89 16.53 -4.75
C TYR A 241 -20.14 16.78 -3.42
N ALA A 242 -19.28 15.85 -2.99
CA ALA A 242 -18.45 16.02 -1.80
C ALA A 242 -17.54 17.25 -1.92
N MET A 243 -16.90 17.41 -3.08
CA MET A 243 -16.04 18.56 -3.37
C MET A 243 -16.82 19.89 -3.36
N GLU A 244 -18.01 19.94 -3.98
CA GLU A 244 -18.89 21.13 -3.96
C GLU A 244 -19.30 21.55 -2.54
N LYS A 245 -19.49 20.57 -1.66
CA LYS A 245 -19.88 20.78 -0.26
C LYS A 245 -18.70 21.01 0.69
N GLY A 246 -17.47 20.91 0.20
CA GLY A 246 -16.27 21.01 1.02
C GLY A 246 -16.19 19.91 2.09
N VAL A 247 -16.76 18.73 1.80
CA VAL A 247 -16.75 17.60 2.73
C VAL A 247 -15.35 17.00 2.76
N ALA A 248 -14.75 16.94 3.94
CA ALA A 248 -13.47 16.25 4.14
C ALA A 248 -13.63 14.76 3.84
N TRP A 249 -12.66 14.16 3.17
CA TRP A 249 -12.76 12.79 2.65
C TRP A 249 -12.96 11.74 3.74
N GLN A 250 -12.43 11.95 4.95
CA GLN A 250 -12.70 11.01 6.05
C GLN A 250 -14.21 10.88 6.25
N ASN A 251 -14.95 11.97 6.07
CA ASN A 251 -16.39 11.99 6.24
C ASN A 251 -17.17 11.38 5.06
N THR A 252 -16.53 11.05 3.94
CA THR A 252 -17.18 10.40 2.78
C THR A 252 -17.01 8.88 2.77
N SER A 253 -16.07 8.32 3.53
CA SER A 253 -15.82 6.87 3.57
C SER A 253 -16.72 6.12 4.56
N ILE A 254 -17.21 4.93 4.18
CA ILE A 254 -18.02 4.06 5.05
C ILE A 254 -17.22 3.75 6.32
N GLY A 255 -17.77 4.13 7.48
CA GLY A 255 -17.14 3.94 8.80
C GLY A 255 -16.66 5.23 9.48
N TYR A 256 -16.38 6.30 8.73
CA TYR A 256 -15.90 7.60 9.26
C TYR A 256 -16.94 8.73 9.13
N GLY A 257 -18.24 8.39 9.19
CA GLY A 257 -19.35 9.33 8.95
C GLY A 257 -19.96 9.26 7.56
N GLY A 258 -19.39 8.46 6.65
CA GLY A 258 -19.85 8.25 5.28
C GLY A 258 -21.33 7.85 5.15
N ALA A 259 -21.88 7.11 6.11
CA ALA A 259 -23.30 6.72 6.07
C ALA A 259 -24.28 7.92 6.08
N TRP A 260 -23.88 9.05 6.65
CA TRP A 260 -24.68 10.28 6.62
C TRP A 260 -24.53 10.99 5.27
N PHE A 261 -23.30 11.12 4.77
CA PHE A 261 -23.02 11.65 3.44
C PHE A 261 -23.74 10.83 2.36
N ASP A 262 -23.64 9.50 2.39
CA ASP A 262 -24.31 8.59 1.47
C ASP A 262 -25.82 8.79 1.49
N ARG A 263 -26.41 8.96 2.68
CA ARG A 263 -27.84 9.22 2.80
C ARG A 263 -28.22 10.56 2.18
N GLU A 264 -27.48 11.62 2.47
CA GLU A 264 -27.70 12.95 1.89
C GLU A 264 -27.55 12.92 0.37
N PHE A 265 -26.43 12.37 -0.11
CA PHE A 265 -26.12 12.25 -1.52
C PHE A 265 -27.19 11.44 -2.25
N ASN A 266 -27.60 10.28 -1.72
CA ASN A 266 -28.67 9.48 -2.30
C ASN A 266 -30.02 10.23 -2.34
N GLN A 267 -30.32 11.05 -1.33
CA GLN A 267 -31.53 11.88 -1.33
C GLN A 267 -31.50 12.96 -2.42
N VAL A 268 -30.40 13.71 -2.54
CA VAL A 268 -30.29 14.74 -3.60
C VAL A 268 -30.24 14.10 -4.98
N LYS A 269 -29.61 12.93 -5.12
CA LYS A 269 -29.58 12.15 -6.36
C LYS A 269 -30.98 11.68 -6.77
N ALA A 270 -31.77 11.18 -5.83
CA ALA A 270 -33.18 10.83 -6.05
C ALA A 270 -34.04 12.04 -6.45
N ASN A 271 -33.67 13.24 -5.97
CA ASN A 271 -34.30 14.50 -6.36
C ASN A 271 -33.79 15.07 -7.69
N GLY A 272 -33.02 14.28 -8.46
CA GLY A 272 -32.58 14.64 -9.80
C GLY A 272 -31.25 15.39 -9.89
N TRP A 273 -30.49 15.48 -8.78
CA TRP A 273 -29.16 16.07 -8.83
C TRP A 273 -28.23 15.32 -9.79
N LYS A 274 -27.49 16.08 -10.57
CA LYS A 274 -26.42 15.62 -11.47
C LYS A 274 -25.33 16.67 -11.47
N ALA A 275 -24.07 16.25 -11.57
CA ALA A 275 -22.97 17.18 -11.71
C ALA A 275 -23.18 18.09 -12.93
N SER A 276 -23.00 19.40 -12.74
CA SER A 276 -23.02 20.35 -13.84
C SER A 276 -21.71 20.26 -14.65
N ASN A 277 -21.69 20.67 -15.91
CA ASN A 277 -20.46 20.73 -16.69
C ASN A 277 -19.37 21.57 -15.99
N GLN A 278 -19.76 22.65 -15.32
CA GLN A 278 -18.83 23.49 -14.56
C GLN A 278 -18.25 22.73 -13.35
N SER A 279 -19.08 21.96 -12.65
CA SER A 279 -18.66 21.13 -11.51
C SER A 279 -17.69 20.04 -11.95
N ILE A 280 -18.00 19.39 -13.07
CA ILE A 280 -17.15 18.37 -13.69
C ILE A 280 -15.79 18.97 -14.06
N ASP A 281 -15.78 20.10 -14.79
CA ASP A 281 -14.53 20.75 -15.20
C ASP A 281 -13.71 21.22 -13.98
N SER A 282 -14.36 21.76 -12.95
CA SER A 282 -13.71 22.16 -11.71
C SER A 282 -13.07 20.97 -10.99
N TYR A 283 -13.76 19.83 -10.96
CA TYR A 283 -13.28 18.61 -10.32
C TYR A 283 -12.07 18.04 -11.06
N VAL A 284 -12.18 17.90 -12.39
CA VAL A 284 -11.09 17.40 -13.23
C VAL A 284 -9.86 18.29 -13.10
N ASN A 285 -10.01 19.61 -13.19
CA ASN A 285 -8.90 20.54 -13.04
C ASN A 285 -8.25 20.45 -11.65
N SER A 286 -9.05 20.34 -10.58
CA SER A 286 -8.53 20.19 -9.23
C SER A 286 -7.68 18.93 -9.06
N ILE A 287 -8.16 17.79 -9.58
CA ILE A 287 -7.42 16.53 -9.53
C ILE A 287 -6.13 16.62 -10.36
N MET A 288 -6.19 17.20 -11.56
CA MET A 288 -5.01 17.39 -12.41
C MET A 288 -3.97 18.31 -11.76
N ASP A 289 -4.36 19.43 -11.16
CA ASP A 289 -3.45 20.36 -10.50
C ASP A 289 -2.75 19.71 -9.30
N ARG A 290 -3.53 19.00 -8.46
CA ARG A 290 -3.02 18.24 -7.32
C ARG A 290 -2.05 17.16 -7.75
N LEU A 291 -2.40 16.39 -8.79
CA LEU A 291 -1.56 15.33 -9.34
C LEU A 291 -0.25 15.86 -9.91
N ASN A 292 -0.31 16.92 -10.72
CA ASN A 292 0.87 17.57 -11.30
C ASN A 292 1.80 18.11 -10.21
N ASN A 293 1.22 18.71 -9.16
CA ASN A 293 1.96 19.21 -8.02
C ASN A 293 2.66 18.07 -7.25
N LEU A 294 1.95 16.97 -6.99
CA LEU A 294 2.50 15.81 -6.30
C LEU A 294 3.64 15.17 -7.10
N ILE A 295 3.43 14.89 -8.38
CA ILE A 295 4.42 14.22 -9.24
C ILE A 295 5.67 15.08 -9.38
N GLY A 296 5.52 16.39 -9.56
CA GLY A 296 6.65 17.33 -9.68
C GLY A 296 7.59 17.36 -8.46
N GLN A 297 7.14 16.85 -7.31
CA GLN A 297 7.90 16.86 -6.05
C GLN A 297 8.36 15.48 -5.56
N THR A 298 7.85 14.40 -6.15
CA THR A 298 7.99 13.05 -5.59
C THR A 298 8.58 12.03 -6.56
N ARG A 299 8.57 12.33 -7.85
CA ARG A 299 9.05 11.42 -8.91
C ARG A 299 10.56 11.20 -8.84
N VAL A 300 10.97 9.98 -9.19
CA VAL A 300 12.37 9.53 -9.36
C VAL A 300 12.80 9.61 -10.82
#